data_AF-A0A7H1N4B9-F1
#
_entry.id   AF-A0A7H1N4B9-F1
#
_cell.length_a   1.000
_cell.length_b   1.000
_cell.length_c   1.000
_cell.angle_alpha   90.00
_cell.angle_beta   90.00
_cell.angle_gamma   90.00
#
_symmetry.space_group_name_H-M   'P 1'
#
loop_
_entity.id
_entity.type
_entity.pdbx_description
1 polymer ?
#
loop_
_entity_poly.entity_id
_entity_poly.type
_entity_poly.pdbx_seq_one_letter_code
_entity_poly.pdbx_strand_id
1 'polypeptide(L)' 'MDAVTLFAIAVFSLAWLFYARSDASEPLIRLFCAVLMILASGVGLLGLALRWLTHS' A
#
# COMPACT_ATOMS: atom_id res chain seq x y z
N MET A 1 2.03 10.39 -13.42
CA MET A 1 1.77 9.24 -12.54
C MET A 1 0.27 9.11 -12.42
N ASP A 2 -0.28 7.91 -12.62
CA ASP A 2 -1.73 7.71 -12.55
C ASP A 2 -2.24 7.94 -11.12
N ALA A 3 -3.44 8.52 -10.99
CA ALA A 3 -4.04 8.84 -9.68
C ALA A 3 -4.12 7.60 -8.77
N VAL A 4 -4.29 6.42 -9.37
CA VAL A 4 -4.31 5.12 -8.68
C VAL A 4 -2.95 4.80 -8.06
N THR A 5 -1.85 5.06 -8.77
CA THR A 5 -0.49 4.83 -8.25
C THR A 5 -0.17 5.79 -7.12
N LEU A 6 -0.56 7.07 -7.25
CA LEU A 6 -0.39 8.07 -6.18
C LEU A 6 -1.20 7.71 -4.93
N PHE A 7 -2.45 7.25 -5.11
CA PHE A 7 -3.29 6.78 -4.03
C PHE A 7 -2.68 5.56 -3.32
N ALA A 8 -2.20 4.57 -4.09
CA ALA A 8 -1.53 3.40 -3.55
C ALA A 8 -0.27 3.76 -2.73
N ILE A 9 0.55 4.70 -3.22
CA ILE A 9 1.72 5.19 -2.48
C ILE A 9 1.29 5.88 -1.17
N ALA A 10 0.28 6.75 -1.22
CA ALA A 10 -0.20 7.45 -0.03
C ALA A 10 -0.72 6.48 1.04
N VAL A 11 -1.54 5.50 0.64
CA VAL A 11 -2.07 4.47 1.56
C VAL A 11 -0.95 3.61 2.13
N PHE A 12 0.03 3.20 1.31
CA PHE A 12 1.19 2.44 1.77
C PHE A 12 2.02 3.22 2.79
N SER A 13 2.35 4.49 2.48
CA SER A 13 3.13 5.35 3.37
C SER A 13 2.43 5.59 4.70
N LEU A 14 1.10 5.82 4.67
CA LEU A 14 0.31 6.02 5.88
C LEU A 14 0.28 4.74 6.73
N ALA A 15 0.00 3.59 6.11
CA ALA A 15 -0.03 2.29 6.78
C ALA A 15 1.33 1.93 7.40
N TRP A 16 2.44 2.22 6.71
CA TRP A 16 3.78 2.04 7.27
C TRP A 16 4.04 2.95 8.47
N LEU A 17 3.62 4.22 8.41
CA LEU A 17 3.76 5.17 9.50
C LEU A 17 2.99 4.70 10.74
N PHE A 18 1.76 4.24 10.56
CA PHE A 18 0.97 3.66 11.65
C PHE A 18 1.58 2.37 12.16
N TYR A 19 2.04 1.47 11.29
CA TYR A 19 2.71 0.23 11.69
C TYR A 19 3.98 0.51 12.52
N ALA A 20 4.80 1.47 12.10
CA ALA A 20 6.03 1.84 12.78
C ALA A 20 5.81 2.55 14.12
N ARG A 21 4.65 3.20 14.29
CA ARG A 21 4.24 3.88 15.53
C ARG A 21 3.35 3.02 16.44
N SER A 22 2.85 1.88 15.95
CA SER A 22 1.99 0.99 16.72
C SER A 22 2.79 0.23 17.76
N ASP A 23 2.27 0.18 18.98
CA ASP A 23 2.91 -0.52 20.09
C ASP A 23 2.86 -2.04 19.88
N ALA A 24 3.85 -2.77 20.41
CA ALA A 24 3.94 -4.22 20.24
C ALA A 24 2.80 -4.97 20.95
N SER A 25 2.14 -4.32 21.91
CA SER A 25 0.98 -4.82 22.64
C SER A 25 -0.33 -4.84 21.82
N GLU A 26 -0.35 -4.24 20.63
CA GLU A 26 -1.55 -4.17 19.78
C GLU A 26 -1.36 -4.97 18.47
N PRO A 27 -1.31 -6.32 18.54
CA PRO A 27 -1.01 -7.16 17.38
C PRO A 27 -2.04 -7.03 16.26
N LEU A 28 -3.30 -6.72 16.61
CA LEU A 28 -4.38 -6.56 15.64
C LEU A 28 -4.16 -5.34 14.73
N ILE A 29 -3.74 -4.21 15.31
CA ILE A 29 -3.48 -2.97 14.57
C ILE A 29 -2.27 -3.13 13.65
N ARG A 30 -1.23 -3.81 14.16
CA ARG A 30 -0.05 -4.15 13.36
C ARG A 30 -0.39 -5.07 12.19
N LEU A 31 -1.21 -6.10 12.42
CA LEU A 31 -1.66 -6.98 11.35
C LEU A 31 -2.50 -6.23 10.31
N PHE A 32 -3.42 -5.38 10.76
CA PHE A 32 -4.23 -4.55 9.87
C PHE A 32 -3.38 -3.62 9.00
N CYS A 33 -2.41 -2.91 9.59
CA CYS A 33 -1.50 -2.05 8.84
C CYS A 33 -0.62 -2.84 7.87
N ALA A 34 -0.11 -4.00 8.28
CA ALA A 34 0.67 -4.88 7.41
C ALA A 34 -0.16 -5.38 6.20
N VAL A 35 -1.42 -5.76 6.43
CA VAL A 35 -2.34 -6.16 5.36
C VAL A 35 -2.62 -4.99 4.42
N LEU A 36 -2.85 -3.78 4.94
CA LEU A 36 -3.04 -2.57 4.13
C LEU A 36 -1.82 -2.26 3.25
N MET A 37 -0.61 -2.45 3.78
CA MET A 37 0.61 -2.26 3.00
C MET A 37 0.74 -3.28 1.85
N ILE A 38 0.41 -4.55 2.10
CA ILE A 38 0.43 -5.59 1.07
C ILE A 38 -0.59 -5.27 -0.03
N LEU A 39 -1.81 -4.88 0.36
CA LEU A 39 -2.87 -4.48 -0.56
C LEU A 39 -2.47 -3.27 -1.41
N ALA A 40 -1.94 -2.21 -0.78
CA ALA A 40 -1.51 -1.00 -1.47
C ALA A 40 -0.35 -1.29 -2.45
N SER A 41 0.61 -2.14 -2.06
CA SER A 41 1.67 -2.61 -2.94
C SER A 41 1.12 -3.37 -4.15
N GLY A 42 0.18 -4.29 -3.92
CA GLY A 42 -0.49 -5.06 -4.98
C GLY A 42 -1.25 -4.16 -5.98
N VAL A 43 -1.99 -3.17 -5.49
CA VAL A 43 -2.70 -2.19 -6.34
C VAL A 43 -1.71 -1.33 -7.14
N GLY A 44 -0.61 -0.91 -6.52
CA GLY A 44 0.45 -0.16 -7.20
C GLY A 44 1.10 -0.97 -8.34
N LEU A 45 1.43 -2.23 -8.08
CA LEU A 45 1.96 -3.15 -9.09
C LEU A 45 0.96 -3.43 -10.21
N LEU A 46 -0.31 -3.62 -9.88
CA LEU A 46 -1.37 -3.83 -10.87
C LEU A 46 -1.53 -2.60 -11.78
N GLY A 47 -1.50 -1.39 -11.21
CA GLY A 47 -1.54 -0.15 -11.98
C GLY A 47 -0.34 -0.01 -12.93
N LEU A 48 0.86 -0.37 -12.48
CA LEU A 48 2.05 -0.40 -13.34
C LEU A 48 1.95 -1.46 -14.44
N ALA A 49 1.47 -2.67 -14.13
CA ALA A 49 1.31 -3.75 -15.09
C ALA A 49 0.29 -3.40 -16.17
N LEU A 50 -0.86 -2.84 -15.78
CA LEU A 50 -1.88 -2.36 -16.72
C LEU A 50 -1.34 -1.26 -17.63
N ARG A 51 -0.57 -0.32 -17.08
CA ARG A 51 0.09 0.72 -17.88
C ARG A 51 1.08 0.13 -18.89
N TRP A 52 1.82 -0.90 -18.50
CA TRP A 52 2.75 -1.59 -19.39
C TRP A 52 2.05 -2.33 -20.54
N LEU A 53 0.92 -2.98 -20.23
CA LEU A 53 0.07 -3.69 -21.19
C LEU A 53 -0.67 -2.76 -22.16
N THR A 54 -1.08 -1.57 -21.71
CA THR A 54 -1.81 -0.60 -22.55
C THR A 54 -0.89 0.28 -23.40
N HIS A 55 0.41 0.34 -23.08
CA HIS A 55 1.41 1.06 -23.88
C HIS A 55 2.25 0.16 -24.81
N SER A 56 1.99 -1.16 -24.82
CA SER A 56 2.58 -2.13 -25.78
C SER A 56 1.64 -2.35 -26.96
#